data_AF-A0A8S3FAS2-F1
#
_entry.id   AF-A0A8S3FAS2-F1
#
_cell.length_a   1.000
_cell.length_b   1.000
_cell.length_c   1.000
_cell.angle_alpha   90.00
_cell.angle_beta   90.00
_cell.angle_gamma   90.00
#
_symmetry.space_group_name_H-M   'P 1'
#
loop_
_entity.id
_entity.type
_entity.pdbx_description
1 polymer ?
#
loop_
_entity_poly.entity_id
_entity_poly.type
_entity_poly.pdbx_seq_one_letter_code
_entity_poly.pdbx_strand_id
1 'polypeptide(L)'
;MTHDGMSSLQIAKQLRKVVSERTVRRWQHMYRSTDTIDLKTPAGRPRIIRTKSLIRKVKNRFIYKGRQSARKLVNSRGISKGTIGRIIHEDLHLHAYRVIVESILNDEHKQRRVSFTYWYFELGGIFNRQNDRVYAPSRYYADEHKGTKPTAKFPKKTYGMACGIEKWSFTSNYL
;
A
#
# COMPACT_ATOMS: atom_id res chain seq x y z
N MET A 1 -11.10 24.54 -54.24
CA MET A 1 -11.71 23.19 -54.18
C MET A 1 -12.81 23.25 -53.13
N THR A 2 -14.05 23.34 -53.61
CA THR A 2 -15.28 23.44 -52.84
C THR A 2 -15.64 22.06 -52.30
N HIS A 3 -15.67 21.92 -50.97
CA HIS A 3 -16.37 20.82 -50.33
C HIS A 3 -17.68 21.39 -49.79
N ASP A 4 -18.80 20.86 -50.26
CA ASP A 4 -20.16 21.22 -49.89
C ASP A 4 -20.46 20.80 -48.44
N GLY A 5 -19.87 21.54 -47.51
CA GLY A 5 -20.13 21.44 -46.09
C GLY A 5 -20.87 22.69 -45.60
N MET A 6 -21.75 22.52 -44.63
CA MET A 6 -22.45 23.64 -43.99
C MET A 6 -21.47 24.68 -43.45
N SER A 7 -21.80 25.95 -43.68
CA SER A 7 -21.07 27.08 -43.09
C SER A 7 -21.08 26.99 -41.56
N SER A 8 -20.03 27.46 -40.88
CA SER A 8 -19.94 27.48 -39.40
C SER A 8 -21.19 28.13 -38.77
N LEU A 9 -21.73 29.16 -39.42
CA LEU A 9 -22.96 29.84 -39.01
C LEU A 9 -24.21 28.96 -39.17
N GLN A 10 -24.30 28.18 -40.26
CA GLN A 10 -25.40 27.25 -40.51
C GLN A 10 -25.37 26.10 -39.49
N ILE A 11 -24.19 25.56 -39.21
CA ILE A 11 -24.00 24.54 -38.16
C ILE A 11 -24.42 25.09 -36.80
N ALA A 12 -24.00 26.30 -36.43
CA ALA A 12 -24.39 26.92 -35.15
C ALA A 12 -25.91 27.19 -35.06
N LYS A 13 -26.56 27.57 -36.17
CA LYS A 13 -28.02 27.73 -36.25
C LYS A 13 -28.75 26.39 -36.12
N GLN A 14 -28.26 25.33 -36.77
CA GLN A 14 -28.83 23.98 -36.66
C GLN A 14 -28.66 23.40 -35.25
N LEU A 15 -27.57 23.74 -34.58
CA LEU A 15 -27.35 23.47 -33.15
C LEU A 15 -28.16 24.41 -32.23
N ARG A 16 -29.15 25.14 -32.76
CA ARG A 16 -30.06 26.01 -32.00
C ARG A 16 -29.36 26.99 -31.05
N LYS A 17 -28.20 27.54 -31.44
CA LYS A 17 -27.35 28.42 -30.61
C LYS A 17 -26.87 27.83 -29.27
N VAL A 18 -26.91 26.50 -29.10
CA VAL A 18 -26.29 25.82 -27.94
C VAL A 18 -24.78 26.09 -27.90
N VAL A 19 -24.18 26.22 -29.09
CA VAL A 19 -22.76 26.49 -29.28
C VAL A 19 -22.60 27.73 -30.13
N SER A 20 -21.66 28.61 -29.76
CA SER A 20 -21.38 29.83 -30.53
C SER A 20 -20.74 29.51 -31.89
N GLU A 21 -21.02 30.32 -32.91
CA GLU A 21 -20.38 30.22 -34.23
C GLU A 21 -18.85 30.27 -34.13
N ARG A 22 -18.32 31.08 -33.21
CA ARG A 22 -16.88 31.16 -32.91
C ARG A 22 -16.28 29.83 -32.44
N THR A 23 -17.02 29.08 -31.64
CA THR A 23 -16.60 27.74 -31.15
C THR A 23 -16.59 26.73 -32.31
N VAL A 24 -17.64 26.73 -33.13
CA VAL A 24 -17.73 25.86 -34.32
C VAL A 24 -16.59 26.14 -35.29
N ARG A 25 -16.32 27.42 -35.57
CA ARG A 25 -15.22 27.85 -36.43
C ARG A 25 -13.86 27.41 -35.89
N ARG A 26 -13.64 27.54 -34.57
CA ARG A 26 -12.43 27.06 -33.88
C ARG A 26 -12.26 25.55 -34.04
N TRP A 27 -13.32 24.77 -33.86
CA TRP A 27 -13.29 23.31 -34.01
C TRP A 27 -13.02 22.87 -35.45
N GLN A 28 -13.67 23.49 -36.43
CA GLN A 28 -13.40 23.22 -37.86
C GLN A 28 -11.94 23.53 -38.22
N HIS A 29 -11.38 24.61 -37.69
CA HIS A 29 -9.97 24.94 -37.91
C HIS A 29 -9.03 23.89 -37.29
N MET A 30 -9.24 23.52 -36.02
CA MET A 30 -8.43 22.49 -35.35
C MET A 30 -8.52 21.13 -36.05
N TYR A 31 -9.72 20.74 -36.50
CA TYR A 31 -9.91 19.50 -37.23
C TYR A 31 -9.19 19.52 -38.58
N ARG A 32 -9.28 20.62 -39.35
CA ARG A 32 -8.55 20.74 -40.61
C ARG A 32 -7.02 20.77 -40.45
N SER A 33 -6.52 21.22 -39.31
CA SER A 33 -5.07 21.31 -39.05
C SER A 33 -4.48 20.04 -38.46
N THR A 34 -5.24 19.26 -37.71
CA THR A 34 -4.70 18.20 -36.83
C THR A 34 -5.56 16.93 -36.84
N ASP A 35 -6.61 16.87 -37.68
CA ASP A 35 -7.63 15.80 -37.78
C ASP A 35 -8.28 15.39 -36.45
N THR A 36 -8.12 16.23 -35.42
CA THR A 36 -8.54 15.97 -34.05
C THR A 36 -8.99 17.27 -33.38
N ILE A 37 -10.00 17.17 -32.51
CA ILE A 37 -10.49 18.30 -31.72
C ILE A 37 -9.92 18.15 -30.31
N ASP A 38 -8.82 18.85 -30.03
CA ASP A 38 -8.22 18.86 -28.69
C ASP A 38 -8.90 19.89 -27.78
N LEU A 39 -9.76 19.41 -26.88
CA LEU A 39 -10.44 20.21 -25.85
C LEU A 39 -9.71 20.17 -24.50
N LYS A 40 -8.44 19.74 -24.46
CA LYS A 40 -7.68 19.69 -23.22
C LYS A 40 -7.68 21.02 -22.50
N THR A 41 -7.92 20.95 -21.20
CA THR A 41 -7.73 22.06 -20.28
C THR A 41 -6.27 22.51 -20.34
N PRO A 42 -5.97 23.82 -20.33
CA PRO A 42 -4.59 24.29 -20.28
C PRO A 42 -3.87 23.72 -19.06
N ALA A 43 -2.55 23.51 -19.18
CA ALA A 43 -1.69 22.84 -18.20
C ALA A 43 -1.64 23.50 -16.79
N GLY A 44 -2.40 24.56 -16.55
CA GLY A 44 -2.49 25.26 -15.29
C GLY A 44 -1.22 26.05 -14.95
N ARG A 45 -1.18 26.60 -13.74
CA ARG A 45 -0.03 27.38 -13.25
C ARG A 45 1.18 26.45 -12.99
N PRO A 46 2.37 26.76 -13.50
CA PRO A 46 3.56 25.94 -13.25
C PRO A 46 3.92 25.92 -11.76
N ARG A 47 4.33 24.74 -11.27
CA ARG A 47 4.69 24.52 -9.86
C ARG A 47 6.13 24.98 -9.59
N ILE A 48 6.31 26.27 -9.28
CA ILE A 48 7.64 26.88 -9.08
C ILE A 48 8.38 26.25 -7.87
N ILE A 49 7.68 26.06 -6.75
CA ILE A 49 8.31 25.62 -5.49
C ILE A 49 8.51 24.09 -5.44
N ARG A 50 7.65 23.29 -6.08
CA ARG A 50 7.71 21.81 -6.02
C ARG A 50 8.60 21.23 -7.12
N THR A 51 9.87 21.59 -7.12
CA THR A 51 10.83 21.05 -8.08
C THR A 51 11.21 19.60 -7.74
N LYS A 52 11.53 18.78 -8.74
CA LYS A 52 12.05 17.40 -8.55
C LYS A 52 13.25 17.34 -7.59
N SER A 53 14.13 18.34 -7.65
CA SER A 53 15.29 18.48 -6.75
C SER A 53 14.85 18.60 -5.28
N LEU A 54 13.82 19.41 -5.00
CA LEU A 54 13.30 19.57 -3.64
C LEU A 54 12.68 18.27 -3.13
N ILE A 55 11.88 17.59 -3.96
CA ILE A 55 11.24 16.32 -3.61
C ILE A 55 12.30 15.29 -3.22
N ARG A 56 13.37 15.16 -4.02
CA ARG A 56 14.51 14.29 -3.72
C ARG A 56 15.19 14.64 -2.40
N LYS A 57 15.41 15.93 -2.12
CA LYS A 57 15.97 16.38 -0.84
C LYS A 57 15.06 15.99 0.33
N VAL A 58 13.74 16.17 0.21
CA VAL A 58 12.77 15.77 1.24
C VAL A 58 12.81 14.26 1.46
N LYS A 59 12.79 13.47 0.39
CA LYS A 59 12.90 12.00 0.44
C LYS A 59 14.17 11.54 1.16
N ASN A 60 15.32 12.08 0.78
CA ASN A 60 16.61 11.72 1.39
C ASN A 60 16.64 12.04 2.88
N ARG A 61 15.99 13.12 3.33
CA ARG A 61 15.89 13.44 4.76
C ARG A 61 15.22 12.33 5.57
N PHE A 62 14.17 11.70 5.03
CA PHE A 62 13.51 10.58 5.69
C PHE A 62 14.35 9.30 5.68
N ILE A 63 15.12 9.04 4.61
CA ILE A 63 16.00 7.88 4.52
C ILE A 63 17.14 7.97 5.53
N TYR A 64 17.85 9.11 5.57
CA TYR A 64 19.07 9.22 6.38
C TYR A 64 18.83 9.62 7.85
N LYS A 65 17.84 10.48 8.12
CA LYS A 65 17.54 10.96 9.49
C LYS A 65 16.35 10.25 10.11
N GLY A 66 15.67 9.37 9.37
CA GLY A 66 14.47 8.67 9.83
C GLY A 66 13.29 9.61 10.09
N ARG A 67 12.59 9.38 11.21
CA ARG A 67 11.38 10.10 11.59
C ARG A 67 11.63 11.60 11.74
N GLN A 68 10.85 12.41 11.02
CA GLN A 68 10.93 13.88 11.06
C GLN A 68 9.53 14.49 11.06
N SER A 69 9.33 15.57 11.83
CA SER A 69 8.09 16.34 11.76
C SER A 69 8.11 17.29 10.56
N ALA A 70 6.94 17.55 10.00
CA ALA A 70 6.77 18.54 8.94
C ALA A 70 7.31 19.93 9.37
N ARG A 71 7.14 20.31 10.64
CA ARG A 71 7.65 21.58 11.19
C ARG A 71 9.18 21.65 11.16
N LYS A 72 9.89 20.58 11.54
CA LYS A 72 11.36 20.51 11.43
C LYS A 72 11.83 20.60 9.98
N LEU A 73 11.08 20.01 9.04
CA LEU A 73 11.38 20.09 7.61
C LEU A 73 11.21 21.52 7.07
N VAL A 74 10.13 22.20 7.45
CA VAL A 74 9.85 23.60 7.14
C VAL A 74 10.99 24.49 7.62
N ASN A 75 11.32 24.45 8.92
CA ASN A 75 12.34 25.31 9.50
C ASN A 75 13.71 25.09 8.86
N SER A 76 14.05 23.84 8.52
CA SER A 76 15.35 23.54 7.89
C SER A 76 15.49 24.00 6.44
N ARG A 77 14.39 24.34 5.75
CA ARG A 77 14.40 24.67 4.32
C ARG A 77 13.76 26.01 3.98
N GLY A 78 13.10 26.68 4.93
CA GLY A 78 12.40 27.94 4.70
C GLY A 78 11.19 27.80 3.77
N ILE A 79 10.52 26.64 3.75
CA ILE A 79 9.40 26.36 2.84
C ILE A 79 8.10 26.32 3.63
N SER A 80 7.00 26.77 3.03
CA SER A 80 5.69 26.71 3.66
C SER A 80 5.29 25.27 4.08
N LYS A 81 4.60 25.16 5.22
CA LYS A 81 4.07 23.89 5.74
C LYS A 81 3.17 23.19 4.73
N GLY A 82 2.33 23.95 4.01
CA GLY A 82 1.42 23.41 3.00
C GLY A 82 2.16 22.74 1.84
N THR A 83 3.25 23.34 1.34
CA THR A 83 4.04 22.72 0.27
C THR A 83 4.70 21.43 0.75
N ILE A 84 5.33 21.44 1.94
CA ILE A 84 5.94 20.23 2.51
C ILE A 84 4.89 19.13 2.72
N GLY A 85 3.70 19.47 3.24
CA GLY A 85 2.61 18.52 3.46
C GLY A 85 2.17 17.86 2.16
N ARG A 86 1.91 18.66 1.12
CA ARG A 86 1.59 18.12 -0.20
C ARG A 86 2.73 17.27 -0.78
N ILE A 87 4.01 17.58 -0.53
CA ILE A 87 5.14 16.76 -1.04
C ILE A 87 5.09 15.39 -0.36
N ILE A 88 4.85 15.37 0.95
CA ILE A 88 4.77 14.13 1.74
C ILE A 88 3.60 13.26 1.26
N HIS A 89 2.42 13.84 1.07
CA HIS A 89 1.20 13.08 0.75
C HIS A 89 1.00 12.81 -0.74
N GLU A 90 1.23 13.80 -1.60
CA GLU A 90 0.96 13.67 -3.04
C GLU A 90 2.17 13.16 -3.83
N ASP A 91 3.40 13.62 -3.54
CA ASP A 91 4.57 13.24 -4.35
C ASP A 91 5.27 11.98 -3.81
N LEU A 92 5.35 11.83 -2.49
CA LEU A 92 6.03 10.72 -1.84
C LEU A 92 5.07 9.61 -1.38
N HIS A 93 3.75 9.87 -1.42
CA HIS A 93 2.71 8.95 -0.96
C HIS A 93 2.98 8.37 0.44
N LEU A 94 3.51 9.20 1.35
CA LEU A 94 3.80 8.81 2.72
C LEU A 94 2.59 9.04 3.61
N HIS A 95 2.22 7.98 4.34
CA HIS A 95 1.19 8.01 5.35
C HIS A 95 1.82 7.94 6.75
N ALA A 96 1.28 8.71 7.68
CA ALA A 96 1.70 8.66 9.07
C ALA A 96 1.10 7.41 9.73
N TYR A 97 1.92 6.38 9.91
CA TYR A 97 1.53 5.23 10.70
C TYR A 97 1.62 5.54 12.20
N ARG A 98 0.64 5.03 12.95
CA ARG A 98 0.70 5.04 14.41
C ARG A 98 1.78 4.05 14.83
N VAL A 99 2.80 4.54 15.52
CA VAL A 99 3.82 3.69 16.13
C VAL A 99 3.23 3.10 17.41
N ILE A 100 3.22 1.78 17.50
CA ILE A 100 2.89 1.06 18.73
C ILE A 100 4.21 0.83 19.45
N VAL A 101 4.28 1.30 20.71
CA VAL A 101 5.47 1.11 21.54
C VAL A 101 5.27 -0.20 22.29
N GLU A 102 6.16 -1.15 22.04
CA GLU A 102 6.21 -2.44 22.74
C GLU A 102 7.33 -2.44 23.78
N SER A 103 7.29 -3.41 24.68
CA SER A 103 8.37 -3.64 25.66
C SER A 103 9.69 -3.93 24.96
N ILE A 104 10.78 -3.32 25.44
CA ILE A 104 12.14 -3.59 24.93
C ILE A 104 12.50 -5.05 25.24
N LEU A 105 12.91 -5.81 24.22
CA LEU A 105 13.30 -7.21 24.37
C LEU A 105 14.79 -7.34 24.63
N ASN A 106 15.13 -7.98 25.74
CA ASN A 106 16.49 -8.42 26.01
C ASN A 106 16.84 -9.63 25.12
N ASP A 107 18.12 -9.93 24.94
CA ASP A 107 18.57 -11.02 24.07
C ASP A 107 18.11 -12.40 24.57
N GLU A 108 18.04 -12.61 25.89
CA GLU A 108 17.43 -13.80 26.48
C GLU A 108 15.94 -13.94 26.09
N HIS A 109 15.19 -12.84 26.12
CA HIS A 109 13.78 -12.85 25.72
C HIS A 109 13.63 -13.19 24.23
N LYS A 110 14.56 -12.76 23.37
CA LYS A 110 14.56 -13.12 21.95
C LYS A 110 14.83 -14.62 21.77
N GLN A 111 15.83 -15.15 22.46
CA GLN A 111 16.16 -16.58 22.40
C GLN A 111 15.00 -17.46 22.86
N ARG A 112 14.35 -17.10 23.98
CA ARG A 112 13.18 -17.83 24.48
C ARG A 112 11.99 -17.78 23.53
N ARG A 113 11.77 -16.64 22.85
CA ARG A 113 10.72 -16.52 21.83
C ARG A 113 11.02 -17.39 20.61
N VAL A 114 12.27 -17.42 20.16
CA VAL A 114 12.72 -18.23 19.02
C VAL A 114 12.65 -19.73 19.37
N SER A 115 13.14 -20.14 20.53
CA SER A 115 13.06 -21.53 20.98
C SER A 115 11.63 -21.99 21.17
N PHE A 116 10.75 -21.12 21.70
CA PHE A 116 9.32 -21.40 21.79
C PHE A 116 8.70 -21.60 20.41
N THR A 117 9.06 -20.79 19.41
CA THR A 117 8.56 -20.99 18.04
C THR A 117 8.99 -22.34 17.47
N TYR A 118 10.27 -22.71 17.57
CA TYR A 118 10.75 -24.01 17.09
C TYR A 118 10.06 -25.17 17.80
N TRP A 119 10.00 -25.14 19.13
CA TRP A 119 9.30 -26.15 19.93
C TRP A 119 7.81 -26.26 19.56
N TYR A 120 7.13 -25.13 19.36
CA TYR A 120 5.71 -25.08 19.00
C TYR A 120 5.45 -25.62 17.58
N PHE A 121 6.37 -25.42 16.64
CA PHE A 121 6.24 -25.91 15.26
C PHE A 121 6.71 -27.36 15.09
N GLU A 122 7.68 -27.85 15.89
CA GLU A 122 8.27 -29.20 15.75
C GLU A 122 7.49 -30.31 16.48
N LEU A 123 6.86 -30.04 17.64
CA LEU A 123 6.20 -31.09 18.45
C LEU A 123 4.74 -31.39 18.09
N GLY A 124 4.31 -31.05 16.88
CA GLY A 124 2.92 -31.27 16.45
C GLY A 124 1.97 -30.30 17.13
N GLY A 125 1.92 -29.09 16.58
CA GLY A 125 1.16 -27.95 17.12
C GLY A 125 -0.21 -28.31 17.68
N ILE A 126 -0.38 -28.09 18.98
CA ILE A 126 -1.70 -28.00 19.61
C ILE A 126 -2.31 -26.67 19.13
N PHE A 127 -3.01 -26.79 18.00
CA PHE A 127 -4.06 -25.94 17.48
C PHE A 127 -4.39 -24.68 18.31
N ASN A 128 -3.78 -23.53 17.98
CA ASN A 128 -4.38 -22.25 18.30
C ASN A 128 -5.53 -22.00 17.31
N ARG A 129 -6.78 -21.91 17.79
CA ARG A 129 -7.98 -21.59 16.99
C ARG A 129 -7.84 -20.29 16.18
N GLN A 130 -6.95 -19.37 16.59
CA GLN A 130 -6.67 -18.12 15.89
C GLN A 130 -5.63 -18.25 14.76
N ASN A 131 -4.93 -19.40 14.65
CA ASN A 131 -3.83 -19.60 13.70
C ASN A 131 -4.23 -20.40 12.44
N ASP A 132 -5.53 -20.48 12.12
CA ASP A 132 -6.07 -21.07 10.87
C ASP A 132 -5.65 -20.28 9.59
N ARG A 133 -4.75 -19.28 9.70
CA ARG A 133 -4.12 -18.60 8.57
C ARG A 133 -2.78 -19.26 8.24
N VAL A 134 -2.83 -20.23 7.33
CA VAL A 134 -1.61 -20.77 6.71
C VAL A 134 -1.00 -19.68 5.83
N TYR A 135 0.17 -19.18 6.22
CA TYR A 135 0.95 -18.27 5.38
C TYR A 135 1.55 -19.06 4.22
N ALA A 136 1.34 -18.59 2.99
CA ALA A 136 2.04 -19.16 1.85
C ALA A 136 3.56 -18.97 2.05
N PRO A 137 4.38 -20.02 1.79
CA PRO A 137 5.83 -19.95 1.98
C PRO A 137 6.51 -18.90 1.08
N SER A 138 5.85 -18.47 0.00
CA SER A 138 6.28 -17.36 -0.83
C SER A 138 5.08 -16.63 -1.45
N ARG A 139 5.31 -15.39 -1.92
CA ARG A 139 4.27 -14.57 -2.57
C ARG A 139 3.78 -15.16 -3.90
N TYR A 140 4.70 -15.72 -4.68
CA TYR A 140 4.39 -16.42 -5.93
C TYR A 140 3.45 -17.61 -5.70
N TYR A 141 3.70 -18.39 -4.64
CA TYR A 141 2.85 -19.52 -4.24
C TYR A 141 1.45 -19.08 -3.78
N ALA A 142 1.33 -17.90 -3.15
CA ALA A 142 0.05 -17.32 -2.76
C ALA A 142 -0.82 -16.93 -3.97
N ASP A 143 -0.19 -16.38 -5.02
CA ASP A 143 -0.88 -15.89 -6.21
C ASP A 143 -1.39 -17.05 -7.08
N GLU A 144 -0.60 -18.12 -7.26
CA GLU A 144 -1.01 -19.34 -7.98
C GLU A 144 -2.22 -20.04 -7.34
N HIS A 145 -2.34 -20.02 -6.01
CA HIS A 145 -3.40 -20.74 -5.28
C HIS A 145 -4.60 -19.84 -4.92
N LYS A 146 -4.66 -18.62 -5.49
CA LYS A 146 -5.72 -17.61 -5.28
C LYS A 146 -5.87 -17.17 -3.82
N GLY A 147 -4.76 -16.98 -3.11
CA GLY A 147 -4.73 -16.51 -1.72
C GLY A 147 -5.17 -17.55 -0.68
N THR A 148 -5.25 -17.14 0.58
CA THR A 148 -5.64 -18.01 1.71
C THR A 148 -7.12 -18.35 1.64
N LYS A 149 -7.46 -19.54 1.16
CA LYS A 149 -8.83 -20.07 1.23
C LYS A 149 -9.01 -20.87 2.52
N PRO A 150 -10.13 -20.74 3.24
CA PRO A 150 -10.49 -21.71 4.27
C PRO A 150 -10.76 -23.06 3.61
N THR A 151 -9.92 -24.06 3.88
CA THR A 151 -10.13 -25.44 3.42
C THR A 151 -10.82 -26.26 4.51
N ALA A 152 -11.61 -27.26 4.10
CA ALA A 152 -12.25 -28.19 5.03
C ALA A 152 -11.18 -29.04 5.75
N LYS A 153 -11.29 -29.15 7.08
CA LYS A 153 -10.32 -29.85 7.93
C LYS A 153 -10.28 -31.35 7.59
N PHE A 154 -9.06 -31.90 7.48
CA PHE A 154 -8.85 -33.34 7.33
C PHE A 154 -9.38 -34.13 8.56
N PRO A 155 -9.83 -35.38 8.37
CA PRO A 155 -10.33 -36.21 9.46
C PRO A 155 -9.20 -36.66 10.40
N LYS A 156 -9.49 -36.67 11.70
CA LYS A 156 -8.54 -36.96 12.78
C LYS A 156 -8.37 -38.47 12.99
N LYS A 157 -7.13 -38.94 13.20
CA LYS A 157 -6.87 -40.22 13.88
C LYS A 157 -6.51 -39.93 15.34
N THR A 158 -7.26 -40.51 16.26
CA THR A 158 -7.00 -40.45 17.71
C THR A 158 -6.15 -41.64 18.14
N TYR A 159 -5.03 -41.40 18.83
CA TYR A 159 -4.34 -42.42 19.62
C TYR A 159 -4.55 -42.09 21.10
N GLY A 160 -5.11 -43.04 21.86
CA GLY A 160 -5.29 -42.92 23.30
C GLY A 160 -4.03 -43.37 24.04
N MET A 161 -3.57 -42.58 25.00
CA MET A 161 -2.62 -43.02 26.02
C MET A 161 -3.39 -43.28 27.33
N ALA A 162 -3.24 -44.48 27.89
CA ALA A 162 -3.69 -44.82 29.24
C ALA A 162 -2.75 -44.18 30.28
N CYS A 163 -3.33 -43.49 31.26
CA CYS A 163 -2.63 -42.95 32.42
C CYS A 163 -2.97 -43.81 33.63
N GLY A 164 -1.96 -44.26 34.36
CA GLY A 164 -2.13 -44.96 35.63
C GLY A 164 -0.79 -45.19 36.31
N ILE A 165 -0.34 -44.22 37.13
CA ILE A 165 0.75 -44.44 38.09
C ILE A 165 0.20 -44.03 39.47
N GLU A 166 -0.14 -45.04 40.26
CA GLU A 166 -0.34 -44.93 41.69
C GLU A 166 0.91 -45.44 42.45
N LYS A 167 1.30 -44.61 43.43
CA LYS A 167 1.96 -44.91 44.72
C LYS A 167 3.48 -45.08 44.80
N TRP A 168 4.01 -44.23 45.67
CA TRP A 168 5.27 -44.30 46.40
C TRP A 168 5.37 -45.54 47.29
N SER A 169 6.58 -46.13 47.39
CA SER A 169 7.29 -46.30 48.68
C SER A 169 8.70 -46.87 48.46
N PHE A 170 9.67 -46.25 49.13
CA PHE A 170 11.09 -46.60 49.18
C PHE A 170 11.31 -47.64 50.27
N THR A 171 11.91 -48.79 49.96
CA THR A 171 12.68 -49.58 50.93
C THR A 171 13.86 -50.23 50.24
N SER A 172 15.05 -49.78 50.65
CA SER A 172 16.31 -50.50 50.57
C SER A 172 16.16 -51.91 51.16
N ASN A 173 16.78 -52.91 50.54
CA ASN A 173 17.56 -53.88 51.28
C ASN A 173 18.56 -54.60 50.37
N TYR A 174 19.78 -54.60 50.88
CA TYR A 174 20.92 -55.41 50.49
C TYR A 174 20.58 -56.91 50.51
N LEU A 175 20.84 -57.60 49.40
CA LEU A 175 21.79 -58.73 49.23
C LEU A 175 21.61 -59.38 47.86
#